data_AF-A0A3D3EQS4-F1
#
_entry.id   AF-A0A3D3EQS4-F1
#
_cell.length_a   1.000
_cell.length_b   1.000
_cell.length_c   1.000
_cell.angle_alpha   90.00
_cell.angle_beta   90.00
_cell.angle_gamma   90.00
#
_symmetry.space_group_name_H-M   'P 1'
#
loop_
_entity.id
_entity.type
_entity.pdbx_description
1 polymer ?
#
loop_
_entity_poly.entity_id
_entity_poly.type
_entity_poly.pdbx_seq_one_letter_code
_entity_poly.pdbx_strand_id
1 'polypeptide(L)'
;GGSVRIHQTDIQEKMFEVLGFTKEDAHKRFGFLLDAFQYGVPPHAGLAYGLDRLIMLMAKEDSIRDVIAFPKVKDASCLLTEAPGAVDEKQLKELGIDITPEADK
;
A
#
# COMPACT_ATOMS: atom_id res chain seq x y z
N GLY A 1 -9.80 4.81 -10.12
CA GLY A 1 -11.05 4.04 -10.12
C GLY A 1 -11.54 3.80 -8.71
N GLY A 2 -12.70 3.15 -8.55
CA GLY A 2 -13.36 2.98 -7.26
C GLY A 2 -14.43 1.88 -7.28
N SER A 3 -14.97 1.54 -6.11
CA SER A 3 -16.07 0.57 -6.00
C SER A 3 -16.98 0.90 -4.81
N VAL A 4 -18.19 0.35 -4.85
CA VAL A 4 -19.03 0.17 -3.67
C VAL A 4 -18.37 -0.88 -2.77
N ARG A 5 -18.46 -0.70 -1.46
CA ARG A 5 -17.89 -1.60 -0.47
C ARG A 5 -18.98 -2.46 0.17
N ILE A 6 -18.60 -3.68 0.52
CA ILE A 6 -19.46 -4.59 1.28
C ILE A 6 -19.55 -4.03 2.71
N HIS A 7 -20.77 -3.82 3.19
CA HIS A 7 -21.07 -3.36 4.54
C HIS A 7 -21.83 -4.43 5.36
N GLN A 8 -22.16 -5.56 4.73
CA GLN A 8 -22.87 -6.68 5.35
C GLN A 8 -21.88 -7.77 5.74
N THR A 9 -21.85 -8.13 7.02
CA THR A 9 -20.87 -9.06 7.59
C THR A 9 -20.95 -10.45 6.97
N ASP A 10 -22.15 -10.97 6.73
CA ASP A 10 -22.37 -12.29 6.15
C ASP A 10 -21.85 -12.40 4.70
N ILE A 11 -21.99 -11.32 3.92
CA ILE A 11 -21.43 -11.25 2.56
C ILE A 11 -19.91 -11.14 2.61
N GLN A 12 -19.37 -10.35 3.54
CA GLN A 12 -17.92 -10.19 3.69
C GLN A 12 -17.24 -11.49 4.12
N GLU A 13 -17.85 -12.26 5.04
CA GLU A 13 -17.38 -13.58 5.46
C GLU A 13 -17.35 -14.57 4.30
N LYS A 14 -18.45 -14.66 3.51
CA LYS A 14 -18.49 -15.51 2.31
C LYS A 14 -17.40 -15.14 1.31
N MET A 15 -17.11 -13.85 1.13
CA MET A 15 -16.02 -13.43 0.24
C MET A 15 -14.65 -13.86 0.75
N PHE A 16 -14.41 -13.80 2.06
CA PHE A 16 -13.15 -14.30 2.64
C PHE A 16 -13.00 -15.81 2.46
N GLU A 17 -14.07 -16.58 2.66
CA GLU A 17 -14.07 -18.03 2.42
C GLU A 17 -13.73 -18.36 0.96
N VAL A 18 -14.32 -17.66 -0.02
CA VAL A 18 -14.05 -17.85 -1.45
C VAL A 18 -12.61 -17.46 -1.82
N LEU A 19 -12.02 -16.47 -1.14
CA LEU A 19 -10.62 -16.07 -1.30
C LEU A 19 -9.63 -17.01 -0.60
N GLY A 20 -10.12 -18.06 0.08
CA GLY A 20 -9.31 -19.08 0.74
C GLY A 20 -8.82 -18.70 2.14
N PHE A 21 -9.42 -17.69 2.77
CA PHE A 21 -9.10 -17.35 4.16
C PHE A 21 -9.85 -18.25 5.14
N THR A 22 -9.15 -18.68 6.18
CA THR A 22 -9.81 -19.20 7.38
C THR A 22 -10.39 -18.05 8.19
N LYS A 23 -11.41 -18.31 9.04
CA LYS A 23 -11.97 -17.27 9.92
C LYS A 23 -10.93 -16.66 10.85
N GLU A 24 -10.01 -17.49 11.36
CA GLU A 24 -8.93 -17.05 12.24
C GLU A 24 -7.94 -16.13 11.52
N ASP A 25 -7.50 -16.50 10.30
CA ASP A 25 -6.59 -15.67 9.50
C ASP A 25 -7.23 -14.34 9.09
N ALA A 26 -8.51 -14.37 8.73
CA ALA A 26 -9.28 -13.17 8.40
C ALA A 26 -9.39 -12.23 9.61
N HIS A 27 -9.72 -12.75 10.80
CA HIS A 27 -9.76 -11.93 12.03
C HIS A 27 -8.38 -11.42 12.44
N LYS A 28 -7.31 -12.20 12.29
CA LYS A 28 -5.95 -11.77 12.64
C LYS A 28 -5.47 -10.61 11.77
N ARG A 29 -5.85 -10.58 10.49
CA ARG A 29 -5.42 -9.55 9.53
C ARG A 29 -6.39 -8.37 9.43
N PHE A 30 -7.69 -8.62 9.56
CA PHE A 30 -8.76 -7.67 9.28
C PHE A 30 -9.76 -7.50 10.44
N GLY A 31 -9.46 -8.04 11.64
CA GLY A 31 -10.38 -8.02 12.79
C GLY A 31 -10.87 -6.62 13.14
N PHE A 32 -9.98 -5.63 13.17
CA PHE A 32 -10.37 -4.23 13.43
C PHE A 32 -11.45 -3.70 12.46
N LEU A 33 -11.42 -4.14 11.20
CA LEU A 33 -12.38 -3.74 10.17
C LEU A 33 -13.69 -4.52 10.31
N LEU A 34 -13.60 -5.83 10.59
CA LEU A 34 -14.74 -6.71 10.81
C LEU A 34 -15.54 -6.30 12.04
N ASP A 35 -14.86 -5.94 13.12
CA ASP A 35 -15.49 -5.45 14.35
C ASP A 35 -16.18 -4.11 14.10
N ALA A 36 -15.57 -3.22 13.32
CA ALA A 36 -16.18 -1.94 12.93
C ALA A 36 -17.53 -2.13 12.21
N PHE A 37 -17.66 -3.15 11.35
CA PHE A 37 -18.91 -3.44 10.63
C PHE A 37 -20.07 -3.81 11.56
N GLN A 38 -19.78 -4.40 12.73
CA GLN A 38 -20.80 -4.75 13.73
C GLN A 38 -21.48 -3.53 14.36
N TYR A 39 -20.83 -2.35 14.32
CA TYR A 39 -21.40 -1.10 14.84
C TYR A 39 -22.31 -0.37 13.84
N GLY A 40 -22.67 -1.00 12.72
CA GLY A 40 -23.64 -0.45 11.77
C GLY A 40 -23.03 0.49 10.74
N VAL A 41 -22.01 0.03 10.01
CA VAL A 41 -21.40 0.81 8.93
C VAL A 41 -22.40 1.00 7.78
N PRO A 42 -22.65 2.25 7.31
CA PRO A 42 -23.59 2.49 6.24
C PRO A 42 -23.07 1.96 4.90
N PRO A 43 -23.97 1.75 3.91
CA PRO A 43 -23.56 1.53 2.53
C PRO A 43 -22.66 2.68 2.06
N HIS A 44 -21.44 2.34 1.63
CA HIS A 44 -20.43 3.33 1.25
C HIS A 44 -19.72 2.93 -0.04
N ALA A 45 -19.26 3.94 -0.77
CA ALA A 45 -18.50 3.80 -1.99
C ALA A 45 -17.41 4.87 -2.03
N GLY A 46 -16.34 4.59 -2.74
CA GLY A 46 -15.25 5.55 -2.90
C GLY A 46 -14.51 5.34 -4.21
N LEU A 47 -13.80 6.38 -4.64
CA LEU A 47 -12.93 6.34 -5.80
C LEU A 47 -11.63 7.10 -5.54
N ALA A 48 -10.57 6.71 -6.25
CA ALA A 48 -9.29 7.41 -6.22
C ALA A 48 -8.85 7.74 -7.65
N TYR A 49 -8.25 8.92 -7.82
CA TYR A 49 -7.55 9.32 -9.04
C TYR A 49 -6.05 9.17 -8.85
N GLY A 50 -5.35 8.72 -9.89
CA GLY A 50 -3.90 8.78 -9.93
C GLY A 50 -3.49 10.20 -10.29
N LEU A 51 -3.15 11.00 -9.28
CA LEU A 51 -2.84 12.43 -9.46
C LEU A 51 -1.73 12.65 -10.49
N ASP A 52 -0.62 11.93 -10.37
CA ASP A 52 0.54 12.10 -11.26
C ASP A 52 0.18 11.82 -12.72
N ARG A 53 -0.58 10.74 -12.96
CA ARG A 53 -1.06 10.43 -14.31
C ARG A 53 -2.06 11.46 -14.82
N LEU A 54 -2.93 11.98 -13.95
CA LEU A 54 -3.86 13.05 -14.32
C LEU A 54 -3.09 14.30 -14.75
N ILE A 55 -2.11 14.75 -13.96
CA ILE A 55 -1.27 15.91 -14.30
C ILE A 55 -0.47 15.65 -15.58
N MET A 56 0.15 14.47 -15.73
CA MET A 56 0.90 14.08 -16.93
C MET A 56 0.06 14.22 -18.20
N LEU A 57 -1.18 13.71 -18.18
CA LEU A 57 -2.11 13.84 -19.31
C LEU A 57 -2.52 15.31 -19.56
N MET A 58 -2.74 16.11 -18.52
CA MET A 58 -3.09 17.53 -18.65
C MET A 58 -1.92 18.37 -19.19
N ALA A 59 -0.69 18.06 -18.78
CA ALA A 59 0.53 18.69 -19.24
C ALA A 59 1.01 18.17 -20.61
N LYS A 60 0.40 17.07 -21.11
CA LYS A 60 0.79 16.37 -22.35
C LYS A 60 2.22 15.86 -22.32
N GLU A 61 2.65 15.38 -21.15
CA GLU A 61 3.96 14.76 -20.98
C GLU A 61 3.89 13.25 -21.24
N ASP A 62 4.99 12.68 -21.73
CA ASP A 62 5.09 11.23 -22.03
C ASP A 62 5.44 10.39 -20.80
N SER A 63 5.95 11.02 -19.73
CA SER A 63 6.43 10.35 -18.53
C SER A 63 5.97 11.07 -17.25
N ILE A 64 5.56 10.27 -16.27
CA ILE A 64 5.15 10.78 -14.94
C ILE A 64 6.30 11.48 -14.20
N ARG A 65 7.55 11.23 -14.61
CA ARG A 65 8.72 11.87 -13.98
C ARG A 65 8.78 13.36 -14.26
N ASP A 66 8.17 13.81 -15.36
CA ASP A 66 8.19 15.20 -15.78
C ASP A 66 7.17 16.05 -15.01
N VAL A 67 6.27 15.41 -14.25
CA VAL A 67 5.28 16.06 -13.38
C VAL A 67 5.54 15.84 -11.89
N ILE A 68 6.68 15.24 -11.54
CA ILE A 68 7.13 15.01 -10.16
C ILE A 68 8.44 15.78 -9.96
N ALA A 69 8.52 16.63 -8.93
CA ALA A 69 9.69 17.48 -8.72
C ALA A 69 11.01 16.70 -8.52
N PHE A 70 10.96 15.57 -7.80
CA PHE A 70 12.13 14.73 -7.50
C PHE A 70 11.82 13.24 -7.77
N PRO A 71 11.75 12.84 -9.05
CA PRO A 71 11.34 11.49 -9.43
C PRO A 71 12.43 10.48 -9.05
N LYS A 72 12.03 9.21 -8.92
CA LYS A 72 12.96 8.08 -8.78
C LYS A 72 13.19 7.43 -10.13
N VAL A 73 14.33 6.77 -10.29
CA VAL A 73 14.63 5.93 -11.46
C VAL A 73 14.09 4.50 -11.26
N LYS A 74 14.28 3.62 -12.26
CA LYS A 74 13.63 2.29 -12.32
C LYS A 74 14.02 1.36 -11.18
N ASP A 75 15.20 1.51 -10.60
CA ASP A 75 15.70 0.75 -9.46
C ASP A 75 15.28 1.37 -8.10
N ALA A 76 14.32 2.30 -8.12
CA ALA A 76 13.83 3.07 -6.98
C ALA A 76 14.85 4.03 -6.34
N SER A 77 16.00 4.28 -6.98
CA SER A 77 17.00 5.23 -6.48
C SER A 77 16.67 6.70 -6.83
N CYS A 78 17.20 7.61 -6.01
CA CYS A 78 17.12 9.06 -6.17
C CYS A 78 18.52 9.60 -6.49
N LEU A 79 18.77 9.95 -7.75
CA LEU A 79 20.09 10.41 -8.19
C LEU A 79 20.50 11.75 -7.57
N LEU A 80 19.54 12.62 -7.25
CA LEU A 80 19.83 13.94 -6.66
C LEU A 80 20.37 13.85 -5.23
N THR A 81 19.87 12.89 -4.46
CA THR A 81 20.16 12.76 -3.02
C THR A 81 20.97 11.50 -2.70
N GLU A 82 21.40 10.75 -3.72
CA GLU A 82 22.10 9.48 -3.57
C GLU A 82 21.36 8.49 -2.64
N ALA A 83 20.02 8.42 -2.76
CA ALA A 83 19.19 7.54 -1.95
C ALA A 83 18.80 6.26 -2.71
N PRO A 84 18.68 5.09 -2.05
CA PRO A 84 18.91 4.84 -0.63
C PRO A 84 20.40 4.89 -0.24
N GLY A 85 20.69 5.31 0.99
CA GLY A 85 22.04 5.33 1.56
C GLY A 85 22.18 4.37 2.75
N ALA A 86 23.41 4.14 3.19
CA ALA A 86 23.68 3.36 4.40
C ALA A 86 23.27 4.12 5.66
N VAL A 87 22.90 3.37 6.71
CA VAL A 87 22.52 3.89 8.04
C VAL A 87 23.50 3.41 9.10
N ASP A 88 23.59 4.15 10.21
CA ASP A 88 24.49 3.79 11.30
C ASP A 88 24.00 2.54 12.04
N GLU A 89 24.92 1.67 12.48
CA GLU A 89 24.60 0.46 13.25
C GLU A 89 23.80 0.76 14.53
N LYS A 90 24.05 1.93 15.14
CA LYS A 90 23.30 2.38 16.32
C LYS A 90 21.80 2.47 16.02
N GLN A 91 21.41 2.98 14.86
CA GLN A 91 20.01 3.13 14.46
C GLN A 91 19.36 1.77 14.20
N LEU A 92 20.09 0.83 13.59
CA LEU A 92 19.62 -0.54 13.38
C LEU A 92 19.36 -1.23 14.72
N LYS A 93 20.28 -1.09 15.67
CA LYS A 93 20.15 -1.64 17.02
C LYS A 93 18.97 -1.04 17.79
N GLU A 94 18.75 0.28 17.70
CA GLU A 94 17.61 0.95 18.32
C GLU A 94 16.26 0.43 17.77
N LEU A 95 16.21 0.10 16.48
CA LEU A 95 15.03 -0.48 15.82
C LEU A 95 14.90 -2.01 16.01
N GLY A 96 15.92 -2.66 16.58
CA GLY A 96 15.93 -4.12 16.79
C GLY A 96 16.01 -4.93 15.49
N ILE A 97 16.61 -4.36 14.45
CA ILE A 97 16.78 -4.99 13.12
C ILE A 97 18.26 -5.14 12.79
N ASP A 98 18.58 -6.05 11.87
CA ASP A 98 19.93 -6.28 11.36
C ASP A 98 19.90 -6.47 9.85
N ILE A 99 21.00 -6.15 9.16
CA ILE A 99 21.14 -6.34 7.72
C ILE A 99 21.71 -7.74 7.48
N THR A 100 20.88 -8.63 6.96
CA THR A 100 21.36 -9.92 6.46
C THR A 100 22.20 -9.69 5.18
N PRO A 101 23.40 -10.29 5.05
CA PRO A 101 24.12 -10.25 3.79
C PRO A 101 23.25 -10.84 2.68
N GLU A 102 23.21 -10.21 1.51
CA GLU A 102 22.55 -10.80 0.34
C GLU A 102 23.21 -12.16 0.07
N ALA A 103 22.39 -13.23 0.00
CA ALA A 103 22.88 -14.51 -0.45
C ALA A 103 23.39 -14.34 -1.90
N ASP A 104 24.65 -14.69 -2.15
CA ASP A 104 25.23 -14.72 -3.49
C ASP A 104 24.24 -15.43 -4.45
N LYS A 105 23.82 -14.71 -5.49
CA LYS A 105 22.97 -15.25 -6.56
C LYS A 105 23.73 -16.26 -7.41
#